data_AF-A0A7S1KS89-F1
#
_entry.id   AF-A0A7S1KS89-F1
#
_cell.length_a   1.000
_cell.length_b   1.000
_cell.length_c   1.000
_cell.angle_alpha   90.00
_cell.angle_beta   90.00
_cell.angle_gamma   90.00
#
_symmetry.space_group_name_H-M   'P 1'
#
loop_
_entity.id
_entity.type
_entity.pdbx_description
1 polymer ?
#
loop_
_entity_poly.entity_id
_entity_poly.type
_entity_poly.pdbx_seq_one_letter_code
_entity_poly.pdbx_strand_id
1 'polypeptide(L)'
;SGPNCEWSICFGILSNESSVCSGEGVCFAPDMCVCQAFFHGSICSIPECYGILANNSQVCGSRGLCLTPNSCSCESLYDGPQCELSSCFGVLSNSSDTCSTNGACDAPHTCSCNEGYAGENCQYPVCFGLLANNSLACNQNGSCVAPNLCNCTTGFVDFQCQ
;
A
#
# COMPACT_ATOMS: atom_id res chain seq x y z
N SER A 1 32.65 -24.66 -25.08
CA SER A 1 31.84 -24.75 -26.33
C SER A 1 32.15 -23.56 -27.23
N GLY A 2 31.70 -23.57 -28.48
CA GLY A 2 31.95 -22.49 -29.45
C GLY A 2 33.08 -22.78 -30.46
N PRO A 3 33.19 -21.97 -31.53
CA PRO A 3 34.10 -22.23 -32.65
C PRO A 3 35.59 -22.26 -32.22
N ASN A 4 35.96 -21.58 -31.12
CA ASN A 4 37.30 -21.63 -30.54
C ASN A 4 37.33 -22.06 -29.06
N CYS A 5 36.32 -22.82 -28.58
CA CYS A 5 36.22 -23.24 -27.17
C CYS A 5 36.16 -22.10 -26.14
N GLU A 6 35.76 -20.90 -26.54
CA GLU A 6 35.75 -19.70 -25.71
C GLU A 6 34.48 -19.52 -24.85
N TRP A 7 33.42 -20.29 -25.09
CA TRP A 7 32.16 -20.15 -24.37
C TRP A 7 32.04 -21.14 -23.22
N SER A 8 31.75 -20.60 -22.04
CA SER A 8 31.37 -21.37 -20.86
C SER A 8 29.89 -21.74 -20.93
N ILE A 9 29.50 -22.83 -20.27
CA ILE A 9 28.11 -23.23 -20.12
C ILE A 9 27.74 -23.01 -18.65
N CYS A 10 26.68 -22.24 -18.42
CA CYS A 10 26.12 -22.06 -17.08
C CYS A 10 24.71 -22.65 -17.05
N PHE A 11 24.49 -23.68 -16.23
CA PHE A 11 23.19 -24.31 -16.03
C PHE A 11 22.53 -24.76 -17.34
N GLY A 12 23.34 -25.26 -18.27
CA GLY A 12 22.89 -25.72 -19.59
C GLY A 12 22.71 -24.64 -20.65
N ILE A 13 22.95 -23.36 -20.34
CA ILE A 13 22.84 -22.23 -21.27
C ILE A 13 24.26 -21.75 -21.65
N LEU A 14 24.49 -21.48 -22.95
CA LEU A 14 25.77 -20.97 -23.44
C LEU A 14 25.98 -19.52 -22.99
N SER A 15 27.22 -19.17 -22.65
CA SER A 15 27.58 -17.80 -22.20
C SER A 15 27.33 -16.69 -23.23
N ASN A 16 27.01 -17.01 -24.49
CA ASN A 16 26.67 -16.05 -25.53
C ASN A 16 25.16 -15.82 -25.70
N GLU A 17 24.32 -16.61 -25.04
CA GLU A 17 22.86 -16.44 -25.07
C GLU A 17 22.44 -15.35 -24.09
N SER A 18 21.46 -14.53 -24.48
CA SER A 18 20.96 -13.43 -23.63
C SER A 18 20.21 -13.89 -22.39
N SER A 19 19.78 -15.15 -22.34
CA SER A 19 19.07 -15.77 -21.21
C SER A 19 20.02 -16.36 -20.16
N VAL A 20 21.34 -16.42 -20.42
CA VAL A 20 22.31 -16.99 -19.49
C VAL A 20 22.30 -16.19 -18.19
N CYS A 21 22.37 -16.88 -17.04
CA CYS A 21 22.23 -16.25 -15.72
C CYS A 21 20.99 -15.36 -15.63
N SER A 22 19.86 -15.85 -16.17
CA SER A 22 18.58 -15.13 -16.24
C SER A 22 18.61 -13.81 -17.01
N GLY A 23 19.68 -13.53 -17.76
CA GLY A 23 19.92 -12.23 -18.41
C GLY A 23 20.45 -11.15 -17.47
N GLU A 24 20.59 -11.46 -16.19
CA GLU A 24 20.90 -10.52 -15.10
C GLU A 24 22.29 -10.78 -14.51
N GLY A 25 23.16 -11.42 -15.28
CA GLY A 25 24.50 -11.81 -14.85
C GLY A 25 25.39 -12.22 -16.03
N VAL A 26 26.62 -12.56 -15.69
CA VAL A 26 27.63 -13.04 -16.65
C VAL A 26 28.08 -14.43 -16.24
N CYS A 27 28.11 -15.35 -17.20
CA CYS A 27 28.67 -16.68 -17.02
C CYS A 27 30.20 -16.61 -17.09
N PHE A 28 30.87 -16.67 -15.93
CA PHE A 28 32.33 -16.53 -15.84
C PHE A 28 33.05 -17.88 -15.96
N ALA A 29 32.45 -18.94 -15.43
CA ALA A 29 32.99 -20.30 -15.44
C ALA A 29 31.84 -21.32 -15.49
N PRO A 30 32.10 -22.62 -15.72
CA PRO A 30 31.04 -23.63 -15.75
C PRO A 30 30.16 -23.59 -14.50
N ASP A 31 28.85 -23.47 -14.71
CA ASP A 31 27.82 -23.35 -13.66
C ASP A 31 28.04 -22.23 -12.63
N MET A 32 28.81 -21.20 -13.00
CA MET A 32 29.11 -20.05 -12.13
C MET A 32 28.71 -18.73 -12.79
N CYS A 33 27.62 -18.16 -12.27
CA CYS A 33 27.15 -16.83 -12.63
C CYS A 33 27.67 -15.77 -11.66
N VAL A 34 28.11 -14.64 -12.21
CA VAL A 34 28.35 -13.40 -11.45
C VAL A 34 27.18 -12.48 -11.73
N CYS A 35 26.39 -12.18 -10.71
CA CYS A 35 25.16 -11.40 -10.86
C CYS A 35 25.45 -9.90 -10.96
N GLN A 36 24.59 -9.21 -11.68
CA GLN A 36 24.53 -7.76 -11.68
C GLN A 36 24.06 -7.24 -10.31
N ALA A 37 24.21 -5.93 -10.08
CA ALA A 37 23.77 -5.31 -8.84
C ALA A 37 22.28 -5.59 -8.59
N PHE A 38 21.94 -5.89 -7.33
CA PHE A 38 20.58 -6.18 -6.88
C PHE A 38 19.95 -7.48 -7.41
N PHE A 39 20.74 -8.37 -8.03
CA PHE A 39 20.32 -9.73 -8.39
C PHE A 39 21.12 -10.78 -7.65
N HIS A 40 20.43 -11.85 -7.26
CA HIS A 40 20.95 -12.89 -6.39
C HIS A 40 20.52 -14.28 -6.84
N GLY A 41 21.10 -15.31 -6.19
CA GLY A 41 20.88 -16.71 -6.51
C GLY A 41 21.94 -17.26 -7.45
N SER A 42 21.92 -18.59 -7.66
CA SER A 42 22.91 -19.29 -8.49
C SER A 42 22.84 -18.91 -9.97
N ILE A 43 21.66 -18.46 -10.43
CA ILE A 43 21.40 -18.04 -11.81
C ILE A 43 20.97 -16.57 -11.90
N CYS A 44 21.16 -15.77 -10.85
CA CYS A 44 20.79 -14.34 -10.84
C CYS A 44 19.30 -14.05 -11.09
N SER A 45 18.41 -14.96 -10.69
CA SER A 45 16.96 -14.84 -10.90
C SER A 45 16.20 -14.14 -9.77
N ILE A 46 16.86 -13.84 -8.64
CA ILE A 46 16.20 -13.30 -7.44
C ILE A 46 16.55 -11.82 -7.33
N PRO A 47 15.63 -10.89 -7.66
CA PRO A 47 15.87 -9.46 -7.48
C PRO A 47 15.81 -9.06 -6.00
N GLU A 48 16.47 -7.97 -5.67
CA GLU A 48 16.41 -7.28 -4.38
C GLU A 48 15.59 -6.00 -4.50
N CYS A 49 14.59 -5.84 -3.63
CA CYS A 49 13.81 -4.62 -3.52
C CYS A 49 14.07 -3.97 -2.18
N TYR A 50 14.68 -2.77 -2.19
CA TYR A 50 14.91 -1.95 -0.99
C TYR A 50 15.67 -2.71 0.12
N GLY A 51 16.67 -3.53 -0.26
CA GLY A 51 17.45 -4.31 0.69
C GLY A 51 16.84 -5.66 1.09
N ILE A 52 15.68 -6.03 0.52
CA ILE A 52 15.00 -7.30 0.81
C ILE A 52 14.91 -8.14 -0.47
N LEU A 53 15.40 -9.38 -0.40
CA LEU A 53 15.33 -10.34 -1.51
C LEU A 53 13.89 -10.74 -1.83
N ALA A 54 13.57 -10.92 -3.11
CA ALA A 54 12.23 -11.30 -3.58
C ALA A 54 11.70 -12.65 -3.02
N ASN A 55 12.58 -13.52 -2.51
CA ASN A 55 12.19 -14.78 -1.87
C ASN A 55 11.87 -14.64 -0.37
N ASN A 56 12.08 -13.46 0.21
CA ASN A 56 11.74 -13.18 1.61
C ASN A 56 10.27 -12.78 1.70
N SER A 57 9.55 -13.35 2.67
CA SER A 57 8.12 -13.05 2.87
C SER A 57 7.83 -11.59 3.23
N GLN A 58 8.82 -10.85 3.73
CA GLN A 58 8.69 -9.45 4.13
C GLN A 58 8.94 -8.45 2.99
N VAL A 59 9.33 -8.93 1.80
CA VAL A 59 9.55 -8.05 0.64
C VAL A 59 8.26 -7.28 0.31
N CYS A 60 8.39 -6.02 -0.10
CA CYS A 60 7.24 -5.18 -0.47
C CYS A 60 6.13 -5.16 0.61
N GLY A 61 6.52 -5.06 1.88
CA GLY A 61 5.57 -4.96 3.00
C GLY A 61 4.74 -6.22 3.23
N SER A 62 5.13 -7.38 2.67
CA SER A 62 4.32 -8.60 2.59
C SER A 62 3.00 -8.44 1.81
N ARG A 63 2.89 -7.40 0.96
CA ARG A 63 1.66 -6.97 0.26
C ARG A 63 1.92 -6.67 -1.20
N GLY A 64 2.96 -7.29 -1.76
CA GLY A 64 3.37 -7.07 -3.13
C GLY A 64 4.47 -8.03 -3.56
N LEU A 65 4.84 -7.95 -4.84
CA LEU A 65 5.86 -8.78 -5.45
C LEU A 65 7.04 -7.91 -5.90
N CYS A 66 8.25 -8.40 -5.62
CA CYS A 66 9.49 -7.83 -6.16
C CYS A 66 9.83 -8.53 -7.48
N LEU A 67 9.47 -7.90 -8.60
CA LEU A 67 9.71 -8.45 -9.94
C LEU A 67 10.97 -7.87 -10.59
N THR A 68 11.31 -6.63 -10.24
CA THR A 68 12.49 -5.92 -10.73
C THR A 68 13.18 -5.24 -9.55
N PRO A 69 14.51 -5.00 -9.64
CA PRO A 69 15.25 -4.36 -8.56
C PRO A 69 14.62 -3.05 -8.09
N ASN A 70 14.48 -2.90 -6.77
CA ASN A 70 13.92 -1.72 -6.12
C ASN A 70 12.53 -1.30 -6.62
N SER A 71 11.73 -2.24 -7.13
CA SER A 71 10.39 -1.95 -7.65
C SER A 71 9.41 -3.03 -7.22
N CYS A 72 8.45 -2.60 -6.40
CA CYS A 72 7.37 -3.45 -5.89
C CYS A 72 6.10 -3.31 -6.72
N SER A 73 5.51 -4.44 -7.10
CA SER A 73 4.16 -4.49 -7.66
C SER A 73 3.19 -4.83 -6.53
N CYS A 74 2.47 -3.82 -6.06
CA CYS A 74 1.59 -3.95 -4.90
C CYS A 74 0.29 -4.70 -5.21
N GLU A 75 -0.25 -5.37 -4.20
CA GLU A 75 -1.60 -5.92 -4.22
C GLU A 75 -2.65 -4.80 -4.31
N SER A 76 -3.88 -5.16 -4.65
CA SER A 76 -4.98 -4.19 -4.69
C SER A 76 -5.15 -3.50 -3.35
N LEU A 77 -5.47 -2.20 -3.38
CA LEU A 77 -5.64 -1.35 -2.20
C LEU A 77 -4.34 -1.04 -1.43
N TYR A 78 -3.18 -1.40 -1.97
CA TYR A 78 -1.89 -0.95 -1.48
C TYR A 78 -1.15 -0.12 -2.52
N ASP A 79 -0.34 0.81 -2.05
CA ASP A 79 0.47 1.69 -2.86
C ASP A 79 1.74 2.10 -2.10
N GLY A 80 2.58 2.92 -2.74
CA GLY A 80 3.87 3.32 -2.23
C GLY A 80 5.01 2.44 -2.74
N PRO A 81 6.26 2.92 -2.60
CA PRO A 81 7.44 2.23 -3.12
C PRO A 81 7.62 0.81 -2.57
N GLN A 82 7.17 0.54 -1.34
CA GLN A 82 7.27 -0.75 -0.65
C GLN A 82 5.90 -1.32 -0.28
N CYS A 83 4.81 -0.85 -0.91
CA CYS A 83 3.43 -1.26 -0.61
C CYS A 83 3.00 -0.98 0.83
N GLU A 84 3.53 0.08 1.42
CA GLU A 84 3.30 0.49 2.80
C GLU A 84 2.02 1.32 2.98
N LEU A 85 1.49 1.92 1.91
CA LEU A 85 0.31 2.77 1.97
C LEU A 85 -0.94 1.93 1.70
N SER A 86 -1.87 1.88 2.64
CA SER A 86 -3.21 1.31 2.44
C SER A 86 -4.18 2.33 1.80
N SER A 87 -5.15 1.84 1.04
CA SER A 87 -6.27 2.62 0.50
C SER A 87 -7.52 2.41 1.36
N CYS A 88 -8.01 3.50 1.95
CA CYS A 88 -9.29 3.54 2.65
C CYS A 88 -10.34 4.20 1.76
N PHE A 89 -11.30 3.41 1.28
CA PHE A 89 -12.41 3.88 0.44
C PHE A 89 -11.96 4.65 -0.80
N GLY A 90 -10.84 4.22 -1.41
CA GLY A 90 -10.28 4.84 -2.61
C GLY A 90 -9.31 5.99 -2.34
N VAL A 91 -9.06 6.33 -1.07
CA VAL A 91 -8.10 7.37 -0.67
C VAL A 91 -6.91 6.73 0.03
N LEU A 92 -5.69 7.04 -0.42
CA LEU A 92 -4.46 6.53 0.19
C LEU A 92 -4.24 7.09 1.59
N SER A 93 -3.76 6.26 2.50
CA SER A 93 -3.51 6.55 3.93
C SER A 93 -2.67 7.79 4.23
N ASN A 94 -1.83 8.25 3.29
CA ASN A 94 -1.02 9.47 3.43
C ASN A 94 -1.73 10.75 2.94
N SER A 95 -2.91 10.64 2.36
CA SER A 95 -3.71 11.78 1.91
C SER A 95 -4.40 12.47 3.09
N SER A 96 -4.59 13.78 3.00
CA SER A 96 -5.38 14.55 3.98
C SER A 96 -6.85 14.17 3.99
N ASP A 97 -7.37 13.66 2.87
CA ASP A 97 -8.80 13.37 2.69
C ASP A 97 -9.18 11.98 3.21
N THR A 98 -8.19 11.21 3.68
CA THR A 98 -8.37 9.87 4.23
C THR A 98 -9.36 9.88 5.39
N CYS A 99 -10.25 8.89 5.45
CA CYS A 99 -11.21 8.76 6.54
C CYS A 99 -12.03 10.04 6.78
N SER A 100 -12.45 10.68 5.68
CA SER A 100 -13.18 11.95 5.68
C SER A 100 -12.50 13.05 6.50
N THR A 101 -11.16 13.08 6.56
CA THR A 101 -10.34 13.99 7.39
C THR A 101 -10.49 13.79 8.90
N ASN A 102 -11.30 12.82 9.34
CA ASN A 102 -11.72 12.61 10.73
C ASN A 102 -11.24 11.28 11.31
N GLY A 103 -10.17 10.71 10.77
CA GLY A 103 -9.61 9.45 11.25
C GLY A 103 -8.29 9.08 10.56
N ALA A 104 -7.75 7.93 10.96
CA ALA A 104 -6.56 7.33 10.37
C ALA A 104 -6.92 6.03 9.64
N CYS A 105 -6.23 5.73 8.54
CA CYS A 105 -6.40 4.49 7.79
C CYS A 105 -5.46 3.42 8.33
N ASP A 106 -6.00 2.46 9.09
CA ASP A 106 -5.20 1.41 9.74
C ASP A 106 -4.96 0.21 8.79
N ALA A 107 -5.91 -0.05 7.90
CA ALA A 107 -5.89 -1.13 6.93
C ALA A 107 -6.81 -0.78 5.75
N PRO A 108 -6.76 -1.52 4.62
CA PRO A 108 -7.67 -1.27 3.52
C PRO A 108 -9.13 -1.21 3.97
N HIS A 109 -9.84 -0.17 3.53
CA HIS A 109 -11.24 0.11 3.92
C HIS A 109 -11.49 0.19 5.44
N THR A 110 -10.46 0.37 6.27
CA THR A 110 -10.59 0.37 7.73
C THR A 110 -10.07 1.68 8.30
N CYS A 111 -11.01 2.52 8.74
CA CYS A 111 -10.72 3.79 9.39
C CYS A 111 -10.86 3.69 10.91
N SER A 112 -9.88 4.23 11.63
CA SER A 112 -9.96 4.52 13.05
C SER A 112 -10.35 5.98 13.24
N CYS A 113 -11.58 6.20 13.70
CA CYS A 113 -12.15 7.55 13.78
C CYS A 113 -11.66 8.32 15.01
N ASN A 114 -11.46 9.62 14.80
CA ASN A 114 -11.21 10.57 15.87
C ASN A 114 -12.41 10.65 16.82
N GLU A 115 -12.16 11.09 18.05
CA GLU A 115 -13.21 11.26 19.06
C GLU A 115 -14.34 12.16 18.53
N GLY A 116 -15.59 11.71 18.71
CA GLY A 116 -16.77 12.43 18.23
C GLY A 116 -17.12 12.19 16.76
N TYR A 117 -16.44 11.28 16.06
CA TYR A 117 -16.81 10.84 14.70
C TYR A 117 -17.04 9.33 14.64
N ALA A 118 -17.88 8.89 13.71
CA ALA A 118 -18.09 7.48 13.42
C ALA A 118 -18.55 7.26 11.96
N GLY A 119 -18.87 6.00 11.65
CA GLY A 119 -19.10 5.52 10.29
C GLY A 119 -17.85 4.86 9.73
N GLU A 120 -18.03 4.08 8.67
CA GLU A 120 -16.93 3.30 8.07
C GLU A 120 -15.77 4.18 7.56
N ASN A 121 -16.07 5.40 7.11
CA ASN A 121 -15.11 6.39 6.63
C ASN A 121 -15.04 7.62 7.56
N CYS A 122 -15.49 7.50 8.82
CA CYS A 122 -15.55 8.60 9.80
C CYS A 122 -16.32 9.84 9.32
N GLN A 123 -17.34 9.62 8.48
CA GLN A 123 -18.11 10.67 7.84
C GLN A 123 -19.21 11.28 8.72
N TYR A 124 -19.56 10.64 9.85
CA TYR A 124 -20.66 11.07 10.71
C TYR A 124 -20.14 11.66 12.02
N PRO A 125 -20.27 12.98 12.25
CA PRO A 125 -20.04 13.54 13.58
C PRO A 125 -21.10 13.05 14.58
N VAL A 126 -20.74 13.06 15.86
CA VAL A 126 -21.59 12.70 16.99
C VAL A 126 -21.98 13.98 17.72
N CYS A 127 -23.27 14.30 17.73
CA CYS A 127 -23.83 15.42 18.46
C CYS A 127 -24.59 14.91 19.68
N PHE A 128 -24.07 15.20 20.88
CA PHE A 128 -24.72 14.87 22.15
C PHE A 128 -25.10 13.38 22.29
N GLY A 129 -24.20 12.51 21.82
CA GLY A 129 -24.38 11.06 21.85
C GLY A 129 -25.17 10.47 20.68
N LEU A 130 -25.65 11.30 19.73
CA LEU A 130 -26.36 10.85 18.53
C LEU A 130 -25.53 11.12 17.28
N LEU A 131 -25.45 10.13 16.39
CA LEU A 131 -24.79 10.28 15.09
C LEU A 131 -25.53 11.26 14.19
N ALA A 132 -24.80 11.95 13.31
CA ALA A 132 -25.37 12.90 12.36
C ALA A 132 -26.40 12.29 11.39
N ASN A 133 -26.33 10.99 11.11
CA ASN A 133 -27.32 10.27 10.30
C ASN A 133 -28.55 9.81 11.10
N ASN A 134 -28.57 10.01 12.42
CA ASN A 134 -29.74 9.74 13.26
C ASN A 134 -30.71 10.93 13.16
N SER A 135 -31.97 10.66 12.83
CA SER A 135 -32.99 11.71 12.72
C SER A 135 -33.22 12.49 14.02
N LEU A 136 -32.97 11.87 15.18
CA LEU A 136 -33.13 12.51 16.49
C LEU A 136 -31.97 13.45 16.85
N ALA A 137 -30.88 13.46 16.08
CA ALA A 137 -29.79 14.40 16.30
C ALA A 137 -30.30 15.84 16.18
N CYS A 138 -29.78 16.74 17.02
CA CYS A 138 -30.17 18.16 17.03
C CYS A 138 -31.70 18.37 17.15
N ASN A 139 -32.37 17.54 17.95
CA ASN A 139 -33.81 17.57 18.20
C ASN A 139 -34.70 17.51 16.94
N GLN A 140 -34.23 16.93 15.84
CA GLN A 140 -34.91 16.94 14.52
C GLN A 140 -35.05 18.34 13.90
N ASN A 141 -34.47 19.36 14.54
CA ASN A 141 -34.63 20.77 14.19
C ASN A 141 -33.34 21.39 13.65
N GLY A 142 -32.33 20.57 13.39
CA GLY A 142 -31.04 21.00 12.85
C GLY A 142 -30.26 19.85 12.25
N SER A 143 -29.06 20.16 11.75
CA SER A 143 -28.12 19.17 11.24
C SER A 143 -26.85 19.13 12.10
N CYS A 144 -26.37 17.94 12.42
CA CYS A 144 -25.11 17.76 13.12
C CYS A 144 -23.96 17.97 12.12
N VAL A 145 -23.21 19.07 12.28
CA VAL A 145 -22.16 19.49 11.32
C VAL A 145 -20.75 19.20 11.81
N ALA A 146 -20.57 19.06 13.13
CA ALA A 146 -19.32 18.68 13.79
C ALA A 146 -19.63 18.07 15.17
N PRO A 147 -18.66 17.46 15.87
CA PRO A 147 -18.88 16.88 17.19
C PRO A 147 -19.50 17.89 18.16
N ASN A 148 -20.66 17.55 18.73
CA ASN A 148 -21.45 18.40 19.62
C ASN A 148 -21.81 19.80 19.04
N LEU A 149 -21.87 19.94 17.72
CA LEU A 149 -22.24 21.18 17.05
C LEU A 149 -23.41 20.96 16.09
N CYS A 150 -24.55 21.55 16.43
CA CYS A 150 -25.74 21.56 15.61
C CYS A 150 -25.88 22.88 14.84
N ASN A 151 -26.25 22.77 13.55
CA ASN A 151 -26.71 23.90 12.75
C ASN A 151 -28.25 23.90 12.74
N CYS A 152 -28.85 24.83 13.47
CA CYS A 152 -30.29 24.86 13.69
C CYS A 152 -31.06 25.48 12.52
N THR A 153 -32.26 24.97 12.29
CA THR A 153 -33.23 25.55 11.36
C THR A 153 -33.76 26.87 11.94
N THR A 154 -34.14 27.81 11.06
CA THR A 154 -34.69 29.11 11.47
C THR A 154 -35.84 28.96 12.48
N GLY A 155 -35.70 29.60 13.64
CA GLY A 155 -36.69 29.59 14.71
C GLY A 155 -36.32 28.71 15.91
N PHE A 156 -35.34 27.83 15.76
CA PHE A 156 -34.74 27.07 16.86
C PHE A 156 -33.44 27.73 17.31
N VAL A 157 -33.18 27.72 18.61
CA VAL A 157 -32.03 28.37 19.24
C VAL A 157 -31.28 27.36 20.11
N ASP A 158 -30.18 27.78 20.73
CA ASP A 158 -29.30 26.96 21.57
C ASP A 158 -28.37 25.97 20.82
N PHE A 159 -27.64 25.15 21.59
CA PHE A 159 -26.62 24.22 21.09
C PHE A 159 -27.19 22.87 20.61
N GLN A 160 -28.45 22.57 20.92
CA GLN A 160 -29.17 21.34 20.60
C GLN A 160 -30.40 21.57 19.68
N CYS A 161 -30.73 22.82 19.34
CA CYS A 161 -31.89 23.20 18.53
C CYS A 161 -33.23 22.83 19.18
N GLN A 162 -33.37 23.10 20.48
CA GLN A 162 -34.65 23.02 21.19
C GLN A 162 -35.55 24.19 20.83
#